data_AF-A0A0D7WXA9-F1
#
_entry.id   AF-A0A0D7WXA9-F1
#
_cell.length_a   1.000
_cell.length_b   1.000
_cell.length_c   1.000
_cell.angle_alpha   90.00
_cell.angle_beta   90.00
_cell.angle_gamma   90.00
#
_symmetry.space_group_name_H-M   'P 1'
#
loop_
_entity.id
_entity.type
_entity.pdbx_description
1 polymer ?
#
loop_
_entity_poly.entity_id
_entity_poly.type
_entity_poly.pdbx_seq_one_letter_code
_entity_poly.pdbx_strand_id
1 'polypeptide(L)'
;MKDAVYLDKSKRKYKGNLHLHTTWSDGSQEALDVVVAFKDKGYDFISITDHDVFVRTAEYDTDSFIVLPGMERGGLNHVPDKDSGYHFGVLGDPTIESEKEQFHHLQSFEIPIPWEGSQSPQKLIDEMKAHGNLVIFNHPEWHLTRFEDMVQYNGFFAIEIYNHATEWTPSSSYGAAYWDHALQNGKRVFGIAADDSHNHDPNSKIAEYGGGWVSVEAEELSQQGIIDALKKGQFYSSSGPEILDYRVEDRFVNVECSPCQYIMFKAFPQRGPFLVQYETGELMTSGSMMIQKDMQYIRVECVDEKGRVAWSNPIFVGDLAEEEQQ
;
A
#
# COMPACT_ATOMS: atom_id res chain seq x y z
N MET A 1 -8.00 -28.00 1.34
CA MET A 1 -7.58 -26.59 1.49
C MET A 1 -8.71 -25.90 2.20
N LYS A 2 -8.42 -25.19 3.29
CA LYS A 2 -9.45 -24.51 4.06
C LYS A 2 -10.02 -23.31 3.30
N ASP A 3 -11.29 -23.04 3.51
CA ASP A 3 -11.93 -21.80 3.09
C ASP A 3 -11.38 -20.63 3.92
N ALA A 4 -11.35 -19.44 3.32
CA ALA A 4 -10.84 -18.24 3.97
C ALA A 4 -11.47 -16.98 3.37
N VAL A 5 -11.90 -16.06 4.22
CA VAL A 5 -12.43 -14.75 3.81
C VAL A 5 -11.35 -13.70 4.02
N TYR A 6 -10.98 -12.99 2.96
CA TYR A 6 -9.97 -11.92 2.99
C TYR A 6 -10.64 -10.54 2.99
N LEU A 7 -11.75 -10.40 2.25
CA LEU A 7 -12.65 -9.25 2.27
C LEU A 7 -14.10 -9.74 2.17
N ASP A 8 -14.99 -9.16 2.98
CA ASP A 8 -16.40 -9.48 3.06
C ASP A 8 -17.23 -8.25 2.65
N LYS A 9 -18.06 -8.39 1.60
CA LYS A 9 -18.90 -7.29 1.11
C LYS A 9 -19.91 -6.76 2.12
N SER A 10 -20.25 -7.53 3.15
CA SER A 10 -21.16 -7.11 4.21
C SER A 10 -20.48 -6.27 5.30
N LYS A 11 -19.14 -6.28 5.36
CA LYS A 11 -18.37 -5.54 6.36
C LYS A 11 -18.00 -4.15 5.87
N ARG A 12 -17.89 -3.24 6.83
CA ARG A 12 -17.46 -1.87 6.57
C ARG A 12 -16.00 -1.85 6.13
N LYS A 13 -15.73 -1.06 5.10
CA LYS A 13 -14.38 -0.74 4.63
C LYS A 13 -14.16 0.76 4.77
N TYR A 14 -12.96 1.12 5.17
CA TYR A 14 -12.53 2.49 5.41
C TYR A 14 -11.54 2.89 4.33
N LYS A 15 -11.83 3.97 3.60
CA LYS A 15 -10.96 4.46 2.53
C LYS A 15 -9.86 5.34 3.12
N GLY A 16 -8.61 5.05 2.79
CA GLY A 16 -7.46 5.78 3.32
C GLY A 16 -6.40 6.13 2.31
N ASN A 17 -5.64 7.19 2.61
CA ASN A 17 -4.40 7.51 1.92
C ASN A 17 -3.22 7.41 2.90
N LEU A 18 -2.14 6.76 2.48
CA LEU A 18 -1.00 6.46 3.35
C LEU A 18 0.25 7.28 3.03
N HIS A 19 0.18 8.18 2.03
CA HIS A 19 1.35 8.91 1.56
C HIS A 19 0.94 10.27 1.00
N LEU A 20 1.32 11.34 1.69
CA LEU A 20 1.10 12.74 1.30
C LEU A 20 1.98 13.68 2.13
N HIS A 21 2.16 14.90 1.65
CA HIS A 21 3.02 15.90 2.28
C HIS A 21 2.27 17.21 2.54
N THR A 22 2.76 17.97 3.52
CA THR A 22 2.20 19.26 3.94
C THR A 22 3.29 20.31 4.01
N THR A 23 2.96 21.52 4.47
CA THR A 23 3.94 22.58 4.73
C THR A 23 4.95 22.28 5.85
N TRP A 24 4.85 21.14 6.54
CA TRP A 24 5.85 20.68 7.50
C TRP A 24 7.09 20.05 6.84
N SER A 25 7.02 19.72 5.55
CA SER A 25 8.17 19.38 4.73
C SER A 25 8.19 20.19 3.43
N ASP A 26 7.82 19.60 2.29
CA ASP A 26 7.88 20.22 0.97
C ASP A 26 6.53 20.27 0.23
N GLY A 27 5.44 19.89 0.91
CA GLY A 27 4.09 20.12 0.46
C GLY A 27 3.70 21.60 0.53
N SER A 28 2.67 21.98 -0.25
CA SER A 28 2.21 23.37 -0.40
C SER A 28 0.96 23.69 0.43
N GLN A 29 0.32 22.69 1.02
CA GLN A 29 -0.94 22.82 1.75
C GLN A 29 -0.71 22.63 3.25
N GLU A 30 -1.37 23.45 4.07
CA GLU A 30 -1.35 23.29 5.51
C GLU A 30 -2.04 21.99 5.93
N ALA A 31 -1.54 21.34 6.99
CA ALA A 31 -2.05 20.04 7.44
C ALA A 31 -3.58 20.01 7.65
N LEU A 32 -4.16 21.08 8.19
CA LEU A 32 -5.61 21.17 8.37
C LEU A 32 -6.37 21.23 7.04
N ASP A 33 -5.84 21.95 6.04
CA ASP A 33 -6.46 22.05 4.72
C ASP A 33 -6.41 20.70 4.00
N VAL A 34 -5.31 19.95 4.16
CA VAL A 34 -5.20 18.57 3.68
C VAL A 34 -6.26 17.67 4.33
N VAL A 35 -6.38 17.70 5.65
CA VAL A 35 -7.39 16.93 6.40
C VAL A 35 -8.80 17.24 5.90
N VAL A 36 -9.14 18.52 5.73
CA VAL A 36 -10.45 18.94 5.22
C VAL A 36 -10.67 18.44 3.79
N ALA A 37 -9.67 18.56 2.92
CA ALA A 37 -9.78 18.11 1.53
C ALA A 37 -10.02 16.60 1.40
N PHE A 38 -9.37 15.78 2.24
CA PHE A 38 -9.60 14.33 2.25
C PHE A 38 -10.96 13.94 2.83
N LYS A 39 -11.43 14.63 3.88
CA LYS A 39 -12.80 14.48 4.41
C LYS A 39 -13.83 14.77 3.32
N ASP A 40 -13.69 15.87 2.60
CA ASP A 40 -14.60 16.29 1.53
C ASP A 40 -14.59 15.31 0.33
N LYS A 41 -13.48 14.58 0.13
CA LYS A 41 -13.35 13.52 -0.88
C LYS A 41 -13.87 12.15 -0.41
N GLY A 42 -14.40 12.05 0.81
CA GLY A 42 -14.98 10.83 1.35
C GLY A 42 -13.95 9.80 1.81
N TYR A 43 -12.75 10.24 2.21
CA TYR A 43 -11.82 9.38 2.93
C TYR A 43 -12.21 9.28 4.41
N ASP A 44 -11.93 8.12 5.01
CA ASP A 44 -12.12 7.85 6.43
C ASP A 44 -10.81 8.02 7.22
N PHE A 45 -9.64 7.92 6.57
CA PHE A 45 -8.38 8.20 7.24
C PHE A 45 -7.29 8.67 6.27
N ILE A 46 -6.27 9.32 6.83
CA ILE A 46 -5.02 9.58 6.13
C ILE A 46 -3.83 9.30 7.03
N SER A 47 -2.62 9.20 6.46
CA SER A 47 -1.38 9.46 7.20
C SER A 47 -0.70 10.66 6.58
N ILE A 48 -0.39 11.66 7.40
CA ILE A 48 0.47 12.77 6.98
C ILE A 48 1.91 12.29 7.12
N THR A 49 2.63 12.23 6.00
CA THR A 49 3.94 11.57 5.92
C THR A 49 5.02 12.53 5.45
N ASP A 50 5.04 13.74 6.00
CA ASP A 50 6.06 14.75 5.71
C ASP A 50 7.48 14.18 5.80
N HIS A 51 8.36 14.62 4.88
CA HIS A 51 9.73 14.15 4.80
C HIS A 51 10.49 14.37 6.11
N ASP A 52 10.97 13.27 6.68
CA ASP A 52 11.85 13.24 7.85
C ASP A 52 11.29 14.00 9.08
N VAL A 53 9.97 14.14 9.16
CA VAL A 53 9.24 14.75 10.27
C VAL A 53 8.13 13.79 10.71
N PHE A 54 8.25 13.23 11.92
CA PHE A 54 7.22 12.34 12.44
C PHE A 54 5.99 13.11 12.92
N VAL A 55 4.85 12.86 12.30
CA VAL A 55 3.60 13.55 12.57
C VAL A 55 2.69 12.67 13.44
N ARG A 56 2.18 13.26 14.52
CA ARG A 56 1.08 12.70 15.34
C ARG A 56 0.03 13.77 15.58
N THR A 57 -1.14 13.66 14.95
CA THR A 57 -2.14 14.74 14.96
C THR A 57 -3.54 14.22 15.33
N ALA A 58 -3.64 13.51 16.45
CA ALA A 58 -4.90 12.97 16.95
C ALA A 58 -5.94 14.07 17.25
N GLU A 59 -5.53 15.34 17.35
CA GLU A 59 -6.42 16.49 17.44
C GLU A 59 -7.29 16.72 16.19
N TYR A 60 -6.92 16.15 15.04
CA TYR A 60 -7.72 16.19 13.81
C TYR A 60 -8.76 15.06 13.71
N ASP A 61 -8.70 14.10 14.62
CA ASP A 61 -9.60 12.96 14.66
C ASP A 61 -11.03 13.38 14.97
N THR A 62 -11.96 12.67 14.37
CA THR A 62 -13.41 12.78 14.55
C THR A 62 -14.02 11.39 14.48
N ASP A 63 -15.29 11.23 14.86
CA ASP A 63 -15.99 9.93 14.80
C ASP A 63 -16.01 9.30 13.39
N SER A 64 -15.79 10.09 12.34
CA SER A 64 -15.80 9.65 10.94
C SER A 64 -14.47 9.86 10.21
N PHE A 65 -13.39 10.26 10.90
CA PHE A 65 -12.10 10.46 10.27
C PHE A 65 -10.95 10.41 11.25
N ILE A 66 -9.85 9.73 10.93
CA ILE A 66 -8.64 9.72 11.76
C ILE A 66 -7.37 10.05 10.96
N VAL A 67 -6.34 10.57 11.65
CA VAL A 67 -4.99 10.74 11.09
C VAL A 67 -4.03 9.76 11.74
N LEU A 68 -3.55 8.80 10.95
CA LEU A 68 -2.55 7.84 11.39
C LEU A 68 -1.18 8.53 11.56
N PRO A 69 -0.51 8.34 12.70
CA PRO A 69 0.86 8.81 12.88
C PRO A 69 1.81 8.29 11.80
N GLY A 70 2.63 9.16 11.23
CA GLY A 70 3.60 8.73 10.23
C GLY A 70 4.61 9.77 9.78
N MET A 71 5.49 9.34 8.88
CA MET A 71 6.45 10.16 8.12
C MET A 71 6.88 9.41 6.88
N GLU A 72 7.43 10.11 5.89
CA GLU A 72 8.28 9.50 4.88
C GLU A 72 9.74 9.72 5.31
N ARG A 73 10.45 8.63 5.59
CA ARG A 73 11.86 8.68 6.00
C ARG A 73 12.74 8.18 4.87
N GLY A 74 13.71 8.99 4.46
CA GLY A 74 14.59 8.60 3.38
C GLY A 74 15.19 9.80 2.65
N GLY A 75 15.80 9.55 1.50
CA GLY A 75 16.22 10.61 0.61
C GLY A 75 17.08 10.10 -0.53
N LEU A 76 17.45 11.03 -1.42
CA LEU A 76 18.55 10.82 -2.36
C LEU A 76 19.87 10.93 -1.59
N ASN A 77 20.68 9.88 -1.62
CA ASN A 77 22.04 9.91 -1.08
C ASN A 77 23.02 10.26 -2.19
N HIS A 78 23.61 11.45 -2.10
CA HIS A 78 24.63 11.91 -3.05
C HIS A 78 25.97 11.23 -2.79
N VAL A 79 26.14 10.04 -3.35
CA VAL A 79 27.40 9.29 -3.32
C VAL A 79 28.15 9.56 -4.62
N PRO A 80 29.48 9.75 -4.62
CA PRO A 80 30.23 9.91 -5.88
C PRO A 80 29.91 8.78 -6.88
N ASP A 81 29.58 9.17 -8.10
CA ASP A 81 29.25 8.29 -9.23
C ASP A 81 27.99 7.41 -9.06
N LYS A 82 27.12 7.69 -8.07
CA LYS A 82 25.86 6.95 -7.83
C LYS A 82 24.73 7.85 -7.31
N ASP A 83 23.54 7.65 -7.85
CA ASP A 83 22.29 8.22 -7.33
C ASP A 83 21.54 7.18 -6.49
N SER A 84 22.12 6.76 -5.37
CA SER A 84 21.48 5.78 -4.48
C SER A 84 20.44 6.47 -3.59
N GLY A 85 19.18 6.09 -3.68
CA GLY A 85 18.12 6.64 -2.84
C GLY A 85 17.16 5.55 -2.34
N TYR A 86 16.37 5.91 -1.35
CA TYR A 86 15.23 5.14 -0.88
C TYR A 86 14.34 6.05 -0.06
N HIS A 87 13.03 5.86 -0.16
CA HIS A 87 12.07 6.37 0.81
C HIS A 87 11.31 5.21 1.44
N PHE A 88 11.01 5.38 2.72
CA PHE A 88 10.15 4.49 3.46
C PHE A 88 9.00 5.27 4.08
N GLY A 89 7.77 4.84 3.78
CA GLY A 89 6.61 5.26 4.54
C GLY A 89 6.65 4.60 5.90
N VAL A 90 6.49 5.38 6.96
CA VAL A 90 6.56 4.93 8.34
C VAL A 90 5.22 5.23 8.98
N LEU A 91 4.55 4.21 9.55
CA LEU A 91 3.29 4.35 10.26
C LEU A 91 3.45 3.90 11.71
N GLY A 92 3.00 4.71 12.66
CA GLY A 92 3.04 4.35 14.08
C GLY A 92 2.16 3.13 14.37
N ASP A 93 2.74 2.06 14.93
CA ASP A 93 2.05 0.82 15.25
C ASP A 93 1.73 0.76 16.75
N PRO A 94 0.47 1.06 17.17
CA PRO A 94 0.09 1.01 18.57
C PRO A 94 -0.09 -0.43 19.10
N THR A 95 -0.01 -1.43 18.22
CA THR A 95 -0.36 -2.83 18.49
C THR A 95 0.83 -3.63 19.04
N ILE A 96 2.01 -3.01 19.12
CA ILE A 96 3.26 -3.63 19.58
C ILE A 96 3.93 -2.78 20.66
N GLU A 97 4.66 -3.45 21.55
CA GLU A 97 5.58 -2.78 22.46
C GLU A 97 6.85 -2.40 21.68
N SER A 98 7.18 -1.11 21.68
CA SER A 98 8.37 -0.60 21.00
C SER A 98 9.64 -0.89 21.80
N GLU A 99 10.70 -1.35 21.13
CA GLU A 99 12.01 -1.59 21.75
C GLU A 99 12.72 -0.28 22.15
N LYS A 100 12.41 0.80 21.44
CA LYS A 100 12.90 2.16 21.65
C LYS A 100 11.75 3.12 21.89
N GLU A 101 12.08 4.33 22.36
CA GLU A 101 11.11 5.40 22.59
C GLU A 101 10.37 5.76 21.29
N GLN A 102 9.04 5.82 21.34
CA GLN A 102 8.25 6.22 20.18
C GLN A 102 8.52 7.68 19.80
N PHE A 103 8.47 7.97 18.50
CA PHE A 103 8.65 9.33 18.01
C PHE A 103 7.52 10.27 18.43
N HIS A 104 7.82 11.54 18.67
CA HIS A 104 6.84 12.56 19.06
C HIS A 104 6.34 13.38 17.84
N HIS A 105 5.24 14.10 18.02
CA HIS A 105 4.71 15.02 17.02
C HIS A 105 5.75 16.08 16.63
N LEU A 106 5.96 16.28 15.33
CA LEU A 106 6.95 17.18 14.73
C LEU A 106 8.39 16.87 15.15
N GLN A 107 8.69 15.60 15.45
CA GLN A 107 10.07 15.18 15.61
C GLN A 107 10.76 15.16 14.24
N SER A 108 11.70 16.08 14.02
CA SER A 108 12.54 16.10 12.82
C SER A 108 13.78 15.23 12.97
N PHE A 109 14.26 14.67 11.86
CA PHE A 109 15.47 13.85 11.80
C PHE A 109 16.56 14.48 10.95
N GLU A 110 17.83 14.17 11.26
CA GLU A 110 18.95 14.72 10.51
C GLU A 110 19.01 14.17 9.07
N ILE A 111 19.40 15.08 8.16
CA ILE A 111 19.64 14.84 6.74
C ILE A 111 20.99 15.46 6.32
N PRO A 112 21.70 14.91 5.31
CA PRO A 112 21.35 13.69 4.58
C PRO A 112 21.54 12.45 5.46
N ILE A 113 20.79 11.39 5.16
CA ILE A 113 20.96 10.09 5.84
C ILE A 113 22.36 9.56 5.52
N PRO A 114 23.16 9.16 6.52
CA PRO A 114 24.47 8.60 6.25
C PRO A 114 24.38 7.35 5.35
N TRP A 115 24.99 7.42 4.17
CA TRP A 115 25.13 6.26 3.30
C TRP A 115 26.38 5.46 3.69
N GLU A 116 26.16 4.28 4.25
CA GLU A 116 27.23 3.38 4.68
C GLU A 116 27.47 2.23 3.68
N GLY A 117 26.70 2.16 2.60
CA GLY A 117 26.70 1.04 1.65
C GLY A 117 25.31 0.43 1.46
N SER A 118 25.25 -0.73 0.78
CA SER A 118 23.98 -1.39 0.44
C SER A 118 23.16 -1.85 1.64
N GLN A 119 23.72 -1.88 2.85
CA GLN A 119 22.98 -2.17 4.08
C GLN A 119 22.20 -0.98 4.65
N SER A 120 22.43 0.24 4.16
CA SER A 120 21.79 1.46 4.69
C SER A 120 20.26 1.39 4.70
N PRO A 121 19.59 0.88 3.63
CA PRO A 121 18.13 0.71 3.65
C PRO A 121 17.66 -0.26 4.75
N GLN A 122 18.34 -1.41 4.92
CA GLN A 122 18.00 -2.37 5.98
C GLN A 122 18.13 -1.77 7.37
N LYS A 123 19.21 -1.02 7.62
CA LYS A 123 19.44 -0.36 8.92
C LYS A 123 18.32 0.61 9.25
N LEU A 124 17.85 1.39 8.27
CA LEU A 124 16.76 2.32 8.49
C LEU A 124 15.44 1.59 8.73
N ILE A 125 15.14 0.52 7.99
CA ILE A 125 13.95 -0.32 8.25
C ILE A 125 13.98 -0.86 9.69
N ASP A 126 15.11 -1.44 10.10
CA ASP A 126 15.28 -2.00 11.45
C ASP A 126 15.14 -0.93 12.53
N GLU A 127 15.69 0.27 12.30
CA GLU A 127 15.54 1.41 13.20
C GLU A 127 14.07 1.82 13.35
N MET A 128 13.36 2.05 12.24
CA MET A 128 11.95 2.46 12.29
C MET A 128 11.09 1.42 13.02
N LYS A 129 11.35 0.13 12.80
CA LYS A 129 10.66 -0.95 13.51
C LYS A 129 10.97 -0.97 15.01
N ALA A 130 12.23 -0.78 15.40
CA ALA A 130 12.61 -0.73 16.81
C ALA A 130 11.88 0.40 17.56
N HIS A 131 11.53 1.48 16.87
CA HIS A 131 10.70 2.58 17.38
C HIS A 131 9.18 2.31 17.34
N GLY A 132 8.76 1.08 17.02
CA GLY A 132 7.35 0.68 17.03
C GLY A 132 6.57 1.11 15.80
N ASN A 133 7.19 1.07 14.61
CA ASN A 133 6.53 1.48 13.38
C ASN A 133 6.41 0.34 12.35
N LEU A 134 5.33 0.39 11.58
CA LEU A 134 5.22 -0.31 10.31
C LEU A 134 5.97 0.45 9.22
N VAL A 135 6.60 -0.29 8.31
CA VAL A 135 7.43 0.27 7.24
C VAL A 135 6.89 -0.14 5.88
N ILE A 136 6.73 0.83 4.98
CA ILE A 136 6.33 0.69 3.58
C ILE A 136 7.54 1.04 2.71
N PHE A 137 7.82 0.24 1.69
CA PHE A 137 8.82 0.58 0.68
C PHE A 137 8.19 1.52 -0.36
N ASN A 138 8.43 2.82 -0.26
CA ASN A 138 7.79 3.82 -1.10
C ASN A 138 8.45 3.88 -2.49
N HIS A 139 7.60 4.11 -3.50
CA HIS A 139 7.92 4.32 -4.93
C HIS A 139 9.30 3.85 -5.39
N PRO A 140 9.61 2.54 -5.31
CA PRO A 140 10.98 2.02 -5.48
C PRO A 140 11.61 2.37 -6.83
N GLU A 141 10.79 2.50 -7.88
CA GLU A 141 11.24 2.84 -9.23
C GLU A 141 11.77 4.27 -9.34
N TRP A 142 11.16 5.23 -8.64
CA TRP A 142 11.59 6.63 -8.64
C TRP A 142 13.01 6.79 -8.09
N HIS A 143 13.33 5.99 -7.07
CA HIS A 143 14.67 5.88 -6.49
C HIS A 143 15.65 4.99 -7.28
N LEU A 144 15.27 4.52 -8.46
CA LEU A 144 16.06 3.62 -9.29
C LEU A 144 16.49 2.34 -8.55
N THR A 145 15.68 1.90 -7.59
CA THR A 145 15.95 0.69 -6.80
C THR A 145 16.02 -0.50 -7.76
N ARG A 146 17.03 -1.36 -7.68
CA ARG A 146 17.03 -2.58 -8.50
C ARG A 146 16.17 -3.65 -7.85
N PHE A 147 15.53 -4.49 -8.65
CA PHE A 147 14.76 -5.63 -8.14
C PHE A 147 15.60 -6.52 -7.20
N GLU A 148 16.85 -6.79 -7.57
CA GLU A 148 17.76 -7.62 -6.79
C GLU A 148 18.15 -6.99 -5.46
N ASP A 149 18.18 -5.66 -5.37
CA ASP A 149 18.47 -4.95 -4.12
C ASP A 149 17.27 -5.01 -3.18
N MET A 150 16.06 -4.74 -3.69
CA MET A 150 14.85 -4.72 -2.88
C MET A 150 14.57 -6.07 -2.22
N VAL A 151 14.78 -7.19 -2.93
CA VAL A 151 14.54 -8.54 -2.37
C VAL A 151 15.51 -8.92 -1.25
N GLN A 152 16.61 -8.19 -1.06
CA GLN A 152 17.54 -8.44 0.05
C GLN A 152 17.02 -7.83 1.36
N TYR A 153 16.24 -6.75 1.30
CA TYR A 153 15.75 -6.05 2.49
C TYR A 153 14.54 -6.75 3.12
N ASN A 154 14.45 -6.77 4.44
CA ASN A 154 13.40 -7.43 5.21
C ASN A 154 12.79 -6.46 6.21
N GLY A 155 11.57 -6.76 6.66
CA GLY A 155 10.93 -6.05 7.76
C GLY A 155 9.92 -4.98 7.35
N PHE A 156 9.87 -4.58 6.08
CA PHE A 156 8.74 -3.81 5.55
C PHE A 156 7.52 -4.71 5.33
N PHE A 157 6.32 -4.18 5.55
CA PHE A 157 5.07 -4.94 5.42
C PHE A 157 4.43 -4.79 4.04
N ALA A 158 4.70 -3.68 3.35
CA ALA A 158 4.15 -3.38 2.04
C ALA A 158 5.13 -2.66 1.12
N ILE A 159 4.84 -2.70 -0.17
CA ILE A 159 5.51 -1.93 -1.22
C ILE A 159 4.46 -0.97 -1.80
N GLU A 160 4.83 0.28 -2.05
CA GLU A 160 4.00 1.21 -2.80
C GLU A 160 4.01 0.81 -4.28
N ILE A 161 2.90 0.24 -4.73
CA ILE A 161 2.74 -0.33 -6.07
C ILE A 161 2.14 0.64 -7.08
N TYR A 162 1.50 1.70 -6.56
CA TYR A 162 1.00 2.83 -7.33
C TYR A 162 1.18 4.08 -6.48
N ASN A 163 1.94 5.03 -7.02
CA ASN A 163 2.15 6.32 -6.43
C ASN A 163 1.63 7.36 -7.43
N HIS A 164 0.63 8.14 -7.03
CA HIS A 164 -0.05 9.01 -7.97
C HIS A 164 0.87 10.10 -8.51
N ALA A 165 1.65 10.77 -7.66
CA ALA A 165 2.61 11.80 -8.08
C ALA A 165 3.58 11.29 -9.15
N THR A 166 4.18 10.13 -8.92
CA THR A 166 5.17 9.55 -9.84
C THR A 166 4.56 9.00 -11.13
N GLU A 167 3.26 8.67 -11.16
CA GLU A 167 2.57 8.26 -12.39
C GLU A 167 2.54 9.37 -13.44
N TRP A 168 2.33 10.62 -13.03
CA TRP A 168 2.21 11.74 -13.96
C TRP A 168 3.44 12.64 -14.07
N THR A 169 4.39 12.57 -13.12
CA THR A 169 5.63 13.36 -13.21
C THR A 169 6.69 12.68 -14.10
N PRO A 170 7.38 11.59 -13.69
CA PRO A 170 8.32 10.84 -14.53
C PRO A 170 7.68 9.61 -15.20
N SER A 171 6.43 9.27 -14.91
CA SER A 171 5.80 8.00 -15.29
C SER A 171 6.58 6.77 -14.77
N SER A 172 6.92 6.81 -13.48
CA SER A 172 7.67 5.77 -12.75
C SER A 172 6.83 5.12 -11.65
N SER A 173 5.57 4.79 -11.95
CA SER A 173 4.65 4.17 -10.99
C SER A 173 4.54 2.64 -11.14
N TYR A 174 5.46 1.98 -11.85
CA TYR A 174 5.40 0.54 -12.14
C TYR A 174 5.77 -0.35 -10.92
N GLY A 175 5.46 0.10 -9.70
CA GLY A 175 5.75 -0.59 -8.45
C GLY A 175 5.12 -1.99 -8.36
N ALA A 176 4.05 -2.27 -9.10
CA ALA A 176 3.48 -3.62 -9.22
C ALA A 176 4.47 -4.67 -9.74
N ALA A 177 5.43 -4.28 -10.61
CA ALA A 177 6.49 -5.18 -11.08
C ALA A 177 7.49 -5.51 -9.97
N TYR A 178 7.81 -4.53 -9.11
CA TYR A 178 8.63 -4.74 -7.91
C TYR A 178 7.95 -5.71 -6.97
N TRP A 179 6.66 -5.51 -6.74
CA TRP A 179 5.88 -6.39 -5.90
C TRP A 179 5.82 -7.81 -6.43
N ASP A 180 5.53 -8.02 -7.73
CA ASP A 180 5.56 -9.34 -8.35
C ASP A 180 6.95 -9.99 -8.19
N HIS A 181 8.04 -9.25 -8.41
CA HIS A 181 9.39 -9.78 -8.24
C HIS A 181 9.68 -10.16 -6.78
N ALA A 182 9.24 -9.35 -5.81
CA ALA A 182 9.36 -9.65 -4.39
C ALA A 182 8.62 -10.95 -3.99
N LEU A 183 7.36 -11.07 -4.41
CA LEU A 183 6.52 -12.23 -4.13
C LEU A 183 7.11 -13.52 -4.75
N GLN A 184 7.60 -13.44 -6.00
CA GLN A 184 8.25 -14.57 -6.68
C GLN A 184 9.55 -15.02 -6.00
N ASN A 185 10.22 -14.11 -5.28
CA ASN A 185 11.40 -14.40 -4.47
C ASN A 185 11.04 -14.70 -2.99
N GLY A 186 9.79 -15.08 -2.72
CA GLY A 186 9.35 -15.57 -1.42
C GLY A 186 9.09 -14.51 -0.36
N LYS A 187 9.13 -13.21 -0.72
CA LYS A 187 8.69 -12.17 0.21
C LYS A 187 7.19 -12.30 0.47
N ARG A 188 6.80 -12.08 1.72
CA ARG A 188 5.40 -12.06 2.14
C ARG A 188 5.04 -10.63 2.54
N VAL A 189 4.79 -9.80 1.52
CA VAL A 189 4.53 -8.36 1.67
C VAL A 189 3.32 -7.96 0.83
N PHE A 190 2.60 -6.94 1.27
CA PHE A 190 1.42 -6.41 0.60
C PHE A 190 1.78 -5.29 -0.39
N GLY A 191 0.79 -4.79 -1.12
CA GLY A 191 0.95 -3.69 -2.07
C GLY A 191 0.00 -2.55 -1.71
N ILE A 192 0.51 -1.34 -1.54
CA ILE A 192 -0.30 -0.14 -1.25
C ILE A 192 -0.33 0.83 -2.43
N ALA A 193 -1.43 1.55 -2.58
CA ALA A 193 -1.55 2.66 -3.52
C ALA A 193 -1.80 3.96 -2.73
N ALA A 194 -1.11 5.04 -3.09
CA ALA A 194 -1.23 6.32 -2.41
C ALA A 194 -0.96 7.50 -3.36
N ASP A 195 -1.12 8.73 -2.85
CA ASP A 195 -1.09 9.93 -3.68
C ASP A 195 0.31 10.53 -3.80
N ASP A 196 1.04 10.64 -2.68
CA ASP A 196 2.33 11.33 -2.59
C ASP A 196 2.22 12.80 -3.05
N SER A 197 1.16 13.46 -2.61
CA SER A 197 0.77 14.79 -3.07
C SER A 197 1.60 15.90 -2.43
N HIS A 198 1.97 16.91 -3.22
CA HIS A 198 2.84 18.02 -2.81
C HIS A 198 2.29 19.40 -3.20
N ASN A 199 2.06 19.67 -4.50
CA ASN A 199 2.10 21.04 -5.03
C ASN A 199 0.73 21.73 -5.16
N HIS A 200 -0.32 20.99 -5.51
CA HIS A 200 -1.70 21.47 -5.62
C HIS A 200 -1.88 22.73 -6.47
N ASP A 201 -1.21 22.82 -7.62
CA ASP A 201 -1.37 23.96 -8.55
C ASP A 201 -2.82 24.02 -9.08
N PRO A 202 -3.58 25.11 -8.82
CA PRO A 202 -4.97 25.25 -9.27
C PRO A 202 -5.11 25.26 -10.81
N ASN A 203 -4.03 25.47 -11.56
CA ASN A 203 -4.01 25.41 -13.02
C ASN A 203 -3.68 24.01 -13.54
N SER A 204 -3.20 23.10 -12.69
CA SER A 204 -2.97 21.71 -13.07
C SER A 204 -4.30 21.05 -13.45
N LYS A 205 -4.25 20.22 -14.49
CA LYS A 205 -5.38 19.35 -14.88
C LYS A 205 -5.33 18.00 -14.18
N ILE A 206 -4.26 17.74 -13.44
CA ILE A 206 -4.03 16.51 -12.70
C ILE A 206 -4.33 16.82 -11.24
N ALA A 207 -5.32 16.14 -10.68
CA ALA A 207 -5.68 16.29 -9.29
C ALA A 207 -4.74 15.44 -8.44
N GLU A 208 -3.91 16.05 -7.60
CA GLU A 208 -2.95 15.31 -6.76
C GLU A 208 -3.61 14.48 -5.65
N TYR A 209 -4.82 14.85 -5.23
CA TYR A 209 -5.60 14.09 -4.25
C TYR A 209 -6.64 13.17 -4.91
N GLY A 210 -6.63 11.90 -4.53
CA GLY A 210 -7.62 10.91 -4.92
C GLY A 210 -7.19 9.99 -6.05
N GLY A 211 -5.90 9.95 -6.37
CA GLY A 211 -5.36 9.13 -7.45
C GLY A 211 -5.07 7.69 -7.02
N GLY A 212 -4.50 7.49 -5.83
CA GLY A 212 -4.21 6.18 -5.25
C GLY A 212 -4.69 6.09 -3.80
N TRP A 213 -5.21 4.94 -3.39
CA TRP A 213 -5.72 4.74 -2.03
C TRP A 213 -5.80 3.27 -1.62
N VAL A 214 -5.97 3.03 -0.32
CA VAL A 214 -6.28 1.72 0.26
C VAL A 214 -7.73 1.69 0.79
N SER A 215 -8.36 0.53 0.75
CA SER A 215 -9.64 0.26 1.43
C SER A 215 -9.44 -0.79 2.49
N VAL A 216 -9.59 -0.43 3.76
CA VAL A 216 -9.28 -1.29 4.89
C VAL A 216 -10.56 -1.80 5.53
N GLU A 217 -10.73 -3.12 5.56
CA GLU A 217 -11.82 -3.77 6.29
C GLU A 217 -11.42 -3.91 7.76
N ALA A 218 -11.98 -3.06 8.62
CA ALA A 218 -11.71 -3.05 10.05
C ALA A 218 -13.02 -3.03 10.86
N GLU A 219 -12.96 -3.47 12.13
CA GLU A 219 -14.11 -3.47 13.03
C GLU A 219 -14.51 -2.06 13.47
N GLU A 220 -13.53 -1.15 13.54
CA GLU A 220 -13.71 0.23 13.96
C GLU A 220 -12.73 1.17 13.24
N LEU A 221 -13.10 2.46 13.18
CA LEU A 221 -12.24 3.53 12.68
C LEU A 221 -11.36 4.06 13.83
N SER A 222 -10.31 3.33 14.14
CA SER A 222 -9.30 3.72 15.13
C SER A 222 -7.90 3.42 14.61
N GLN A 223 -6.87 4.08 15.14
CA GLN A 223 -5.48 3.78 14.76
C GLN A 223 -5.17 2.29 14.93
N GLN A 224 -5.56 1.72 16.07
CA GLN A 224 -5.40 0.29 16.36
C GLN A 224 -6.13 -0.58 15.33
N GLY A 225 -7.41 -0.32 15.07
CA GLY A 225 -8.23 -1.12 14.16
C GLY A 225 -7.71 -1.11 12.72
N ILE A 226 -7.33 0.07 12.21
CA ILE A 226 -6.77 0.20 10.87
C ILE A 226 -5.41 -0.49 10.76
N ILE A 227 -4.51 -0.29 11.73
CA ILE A 227 -3.17 -0.89 11.72
C ILE A 227 -3.25 -2.43 11.84
N ASP A 228 -4.12 -2.97 12.70
CA ASP A 228 -4.34 -4.41 12.80
C ASP A 228 -4.83 -5.02 11.48
N ALA A 229 -5.79 -4.37 10.81
CA ALA A 229 -6.32 -4.82 9.53
C ALA A 229 -5.26 -4.77 8.42
N LEU A 230 -4.45 -3.71 8.35
CA LEU A 230 -3.32 -3.60 7.44
C LEU A 230 -2.32 -4.75 7.63
N LYS A 231 -1.93 -5.05 8.88
CA LYS A 231 -1.00 -6.14 9.22
C LYS A 231 -1.54 -7.51 8.84
N LYS A 232 -2.85 -7.72 8.95
CA LYS A 232 -3.53 -8.96 8.56
C LYS A 232 -3.80 -9.06 7.06
N GLY A 233 -3.56 -8.01 6.29
CA GLY A 233 -3.87 -7.97 4.86
C GLY A 233 -5.36 -7.84 4.55
N GLN A 234 -6.19 -7.38 5.51
CA GLN A 234 -7.62 -7.16 5.35
C GLN A 234 -7.90 -5.82 4.65
N PHE A 235 -7.31 -5.65 3.47
CA PHE A 235 -7.47 -4.46 2.65
C PHE A 235 -7.22 -4.77 1.18
N TYR A 236 -7.55 -3.82 0.31
CA TYR A 236 -7.07 -3.78 -1.06
C TYR A 236 -6.60 -2.37 -1.42
N SER A 237 -5.86 -2.25 -2.51
CA SER A 237 -5.36 -0.97 -3.02
C SER A 237 -6.03 -0.63 -4.34
N SER A 238 -6.20 0.65 -4.66
CA SER A 238 -6.89 1.04 -5.88
C SER A 238 -6.53 2.44 -6.36
N SER A 239 -6.61 2.63 -7.69
CA SER A 239 -6.63 3.93 -8.35
C SER A 239 -8.00 4.29 -8.95
N GLY A 240 -9.04 3.48 -8.70
CA GLY A 240 -10.39 3.73 -9.19
C GLY A 240 -11.42 2.66 -8.80
N PRO A 241 -11.28 1.40 -9.27
CA PRO A 241 -12.24 0.33 -9.01
C PRO A 241 -12.31 -0.08 -7.53
N GLU A 242 -13.36 -0.80 -7.14
CA GLU A 242 -13.53 -1.33 -5.78
C GLU A 242 -13.52 -2.86 -5.79
N ILE A 243 -12.90 -3.47 -4.78
CA ILE A 243 -13.05 -4.90 -4.48
C ILE A 243 -14.02 -5.03 -3.31
N LEU A 244 -15.20 -5.57 -3.61
CA LEU A 244 -16.29 -5.67 -2.66
C LEU A 244 -16.13 -6.92 -1.79
N ASP A 245 -15.75 -8.03 -2.43
CA ASP A 245 -15.61 -9.34 -1.81
C ASP A 245 -14.39 -10.08 -2.36
N TYR A 246 -13.66 -10.78 -1.50
CA TYR A 246 -12.48 -11.57 -1.88
C TYR A 246 -12.28 -12.73 -0.92
N ARG A 247 -12.39 -13.96 -1.44
CA ARG A 247 -12.38 -15.17 -0.59
C ARG A 247 -11.94 -16.42 -1.33
N VAL A 248 -11.62 -17.44 -0.54
CA VAL A 248 -11.43 -18.83 -0.98
C VAL A 248 -12.61 -19.65 -0.48
N GLU A 249 -13.33 -20.27 -1.39
CA GLU A 249 -14.41 -21.22 -1.10
C GLU A 249 -14.29 -22.40 -2.06
N ASP A 250 -14.34 -23.64 -1.55
CA ASP A 250 -14.30 -24.87 -2.37
C ASP A 250 -13.08 -24.97 -3.32
N ARG A 251 -11.93 -24.42 -2.89
CA ARG A 251 -10.67 -24.28 -3.67
C ARG A 251 -10.75 -23.30 -4.84
N PHE A 252 -11.74 -22.43 -4.89
CA PHE A 252 -11.80 -21.31 -5.82
C PHE A 252 -11.45 -20.02 -5.10
N VAL A 253 -10.58 -19.22 -5.72
CA VAL A 253 -10.47 -17.80 -5.37
C VAL A 253 -11.59 -17.07 -6.10
N ASN A 254 -12.47 -16.41 -5.35
CA ASN A 254 -13.60 -15.64 -5.86
C ASN A 254 -13.39 -14.16 -5.55
N VAL A 255 -13.74 -13.30 -6.50
CA VAL A 255 -13.72 -11.83 -6.36
C VAL A 255 -15.04 -11.24 -6.83
N GLU A 256 -15.59 -10.30 -6.07
CA GLU A 256 -16.63 -9.37 -6.53
C GLU A 256 -16.06 -7.94 -6.54
N CYS A 257 -16.30 -7.19 -7.60
CA CYS A 257 -15.74 -5.85 -7.78
C CYS A 257 -16.75 -4.87 -8.41
N SER A 258 -16.44 -3.57 -8.35
CA SER A 258 -17.11 -2.58 -9.20
C SER A 258 -16.97 -2.94 -10.69
N PRO A 259 -17.84 -2.43 -11.58
CA PRO A 259 -17.76 -2.73 -13.01
C PRO A 259 -16.36 -2.49 -13.61
N CYS A 260 -15.78 -3.52 -14.22
CA CYS A 260 -14.44 -3.55 -14.79
C CYS A 260 -14.47 -4.08 -16.23
N GLN A 261 -13.61 -3.58 -17.12
CA GLN A 261 -13.50 -4.11 -18.48
C GLN A 261 -12.87 -5.51 -18.49
N TYR A 262 -11.99 -5.82 -17.53
CA TYR A 262 -11.45 -7.17 -17.34
C TYR A 262 -11.01 -7.40 -15.89
N ILE A 263 -10.86 -8.68 -15.55
CA ILE A 263 -10.27 -9.15 -14.29
C ILE A 263 -9.11 -10.07 -14.62
N MET A 264 -7.94 -9.80 -14.05
CA MET A 264 -6.75 -10.63 -14.23
C MET A 264 -6.38 -11.30 -12.91
N PHE A 265 -6.31 -12.63 -12.93
CA PHE A 265 -5.78 -13.40 -11.82
C PHE A 265 -4.27 -13.62 -12.02
N LYS A 266 -3.46 -13.02 -11.15
CA LYS A 266 -2.01 -13.09 -11.17
C LYS A 266 -1.58 -14.18 -10.19
N ALA A 267 -0.95 -15.22 -10.69
CA ALA A 267 -0.48 -16.35 -9.89
C ALA A 267 0.97 -16.70 -10.26
N PHE A 268 1.64 -17.44 -9.38
CA PHE A 268 2.98 -17.94 -9.58
C PHE A 268 3.13 -19.33 -8.94
N PRO A 269 3.90 -20.27 -9.53
CA PRO A 269 4.59 -20.21 -10.82
C PRO A 269 3.67 -20.50 -12.02
N GLN A 270 2.39 -20.77 -11.75
CA GLN A 270 1.38 -21.01 -12.77
C GLN A 270 0.68 -19.71 -13.21
N ARG A 271 0.14 -19.67 -14.42
CA ARG A 271 -0.63 -18.53 -14.91
C ARG A 271 -2.08 -18.61 -14.43
N GLY A 272 -2.61 -17.51 -13.90
CA GLY A 272 -4.05 -17.36 -13.70
C GLY A 272 -4.78 -16.88 -14.96
N PRO A 273 -6.11 -16.97 -14.99
CA PRO A 273 -6.91 -16.58 -16.14
C PRO A 273 -7.03 -15.05 -16.32
N PHE A 274 -7.17 -14.63 -17.57
CA PHE A 274 -7.63 -13.31 -17.99
C PHE A 274 -9.13 -13.41 -18.32
N LEU A 275 -9.98 -12.66 -17.62
CA LEU A 275 -11.43 -12.73 -17.73
C LEU A 275 -12.00 -11.44 -18.32
N VAL A 276 -12.79 -11.57 -19.39
CA VAL A 276 -13.52 -10.50 -20.06
C VAL A 276 -14.76 -11.07 -20.77
N GLN A 277 -15.84 -10.29 -20.87
CA GLN A 277 -17.05 -10.68 -21.61
C GLN A 277 -16.92 -10.35 -23.10
N TYR A 278 -16.32 -11.27 -23.88
CA TYR A 278 -16.20 -11.08 -25.33
C TYR A 278 -17.54 -11.13 -26.09
N GLU A 279 -18.51 -11.89 -25.59
CA GLU A 279 -19.77 -12.13 -26.31
C GLU A 279 -20.77 -10.97 -26.13
N THR A 280 -20.94 -10.48 -24.90
CA THR A 280 -21.89 -9.40 -24.60
C THR A 280 -21.26 -8.02 -24.63
N GLY A 281 -19.94 -7.91 -24.42
CA GLY A 281 -19.25 -6.64 -24.23
C GLY A 281 -19.59 -5.95 -22.90
N GLU A 282 -20.28 -6.64 -21.98
CA GLU A 282 -20.63 -6.09 -20.67
C GLU A 282 -19.42 -6.04 -19.74
N LEU A 283 -19.46 -5.14 -18.76
CA LEU A 283 -18.42 -5.04 -17.75
C LEU A 283 -18.49 -6.22 -16.77
N MET A 284 -17.31 -6.74 -16.44
CA MET A 284 -17.11 -7.74 -15.40
C MET A 284 -17.39 -7.13 -14.02
N THR A 285 -18.15 -7.85 -13.19
CA THR A 285 -18.40 -7.48 -11.77
C THR A 285 -17.98 -8.58 -10.79
N SER A 286 -17.56 -9.73 -11.31
CA SER A 286 -17.06 -10.84 -10.52
C SER A 286 -16.18 -11.75 -11.38
N GLY A 287 -15.35 -12.56 -10.73
CA GLY A 287 -14.51 -13.55 -11.39
C GLY A 287 -14.10 -14.64 -10.41
N SER A 288 -13.69 -15.78 -10.95
CA SER A 288 -13.14 -16.86 -10.14
C SER A 288 -12.04 -17.62 -10.85
N MET A 289 -11.13 -18.21 -10.06
CA MET A 289 -10.16 -19.18 -10.55
C MET A 289 -10.03 -20.34 -9.58
N MET A 290 -9.83 -21.54 -10.10
CA MET A 290 -9.48 -22.70 -9.28
C MET A 290 -8.01 -22.62 -8.85
N ILE A 291 -7.74 -22.87 -7.58
CA ILE A 291 -6.38 -22.97 -7.04
C ILE A 291 -5.76 -24.27 -7.56
N GLN A 292 -4.66 -24.15 -8.30
CA GLN A 292 -3.92 -25.30 -8.81
C GLN A 292 -2.78 -25.70 -7.87
N LYS A 293 -2.35 -26.96 -7.99
CA LYS A 293 -1.20 -27.48 -7.25
C LYS A 293 0.05 -26.64 -7.55
N ASP A 294 0.96 -26.51 -6.58
CA ASP A 294 2.25 -25.82 -6.72
C ASP A 294 2.16 -24.29 -6.89
N MET A 295 0.97 -23.70 -7.00
CA MET A 295 0.81 -22.24 -6.87
C MET A 295 1.30 -21.79 -5.49
N GLN A 296 2.12 -20.75 -5.45
CA GLN A 296 2.67 -20.17 -4.23
C GLN A 296 1.81 -19.02 -3.73
N TYR A 297 1.40 -18.13 -4.65
CA TYR A 297 0.49 -17.05 -4.36
C TYR A 297 -0.48 -16.79 -5.52
N ILE A 298 -1.61 -16.17 -5.19
CA ILE A 298 -2.62 -15.69 -6.13
C ILE A 298 -3.04 -14.29 -5.69
N ARG A 299 -3.11 -13.32 -6.60
CA ARG A 299 -3.70 -11.99 -6.39
C ARG A 299 -4.55 -11.60 -7.60
N VAL A 300 -5.40 -10.60 -7.45
CA VAL A 300 -6.35 -10.16 -8.46
C VAL A 300 -6.11 -8.70 -8.82
N GLU A 301 -6.18 -8.41 -10.11
CA GLU A 301 -6.26 -7.05 -10.65
C GLU A 301 -7.61 -6.87 -11.35
N CYS A 302 -8.42 -5.93 -10.88
CA CYS A 302 -9.68 -5.53 -11.52
C CYS A 302 -9.46 -4.19 -12.22
N VAL A 303 -9.71 -4.10 -13.52
CA VAL A 303 -9.35 -2.92 -14.33
C VAL A 303 -10.59 -2.32 -14.97
N ASP A 304 -10.84 -1.03 -14.74
CA ASP A 304 -11.97 -0.32 -15.34
C ASP A 304 -11.67 0.19 -16.76
N GLU A 305 -12.70 0.70 -17.44
CA GLU A 305 -12.61 1.22 -18.82
C GLU A 305 -11.65 2.40 -18.97
N LYS A 306 -11.26 3.07 -17.87
CA LYS A 306 -10.27 4.15 -17.88
C LYS A 306 -8.85 3.65 -17.66
N GLY A 307 -8.66 2.35 -17.50
CA GLY A 307 -7.37 1.73 -17.21
C GLY A 307 -6.94 1.83 -15.75
N ARG A 308 -7.82 2.29 -14.85
CA ARG A 308 -7.54 2.33 -13.40
C ARG A 308 -7.71 0.94 -12.82
N VAL A 309 -6.95 0.63 -11.76
CA VAL A 309 -6.80 -0.73 -11.27
C VAL A 309 -7.13 -0.80 -9.79
N ALA A 310 -7.79 -1.87 -9.38
CA ALA A 310 -7.82 -2.31 -8.00
C ALA A 310 -6.99 -3.60 -7.86
N TRP A 311 -6.11 -3.64 -6.86
CA TRP A 311 -5.19 -4.73 -6.55
C TRP A 311 -5.60 -5.38 -5.24
N SER A 312 -5.92 -6.68 -5.28
CA SER A 312 -6.09 -7.46 -4.04
C SER A 312 -4.73 -7.75 -3.40
N ASN A 313 -4.70 -7.99 -2.10
CA ASN A 313 -3.56 -8.63 -1.46
C ASN A 313 -3.36 -10.08 -1.97
N PRO A 314 -2.13 -10.61 -1.94
CA PRO A 314 -1.85 -11.99 -2.29
C PRO A 314 -2.42 -12.95 -1.26
N ILE A 315 -3.16 -13.93 -1.75
CA ILE A 315 -3.44 -15.17 -1.06
C ILE A 315 -2.19 -16.04 -1.17
N PHE A 316 -1.52 -16.30 -0.05
CA PHE A 316 -0.44 -17.27 0.00
C PHE A 316 -1.03 -18.67 0.11
N VAL A 317 -0.90 -19.47 -0.94
CA VAL A 317 -1.56 -20.79 -1.04
C VAL A 317 -1.10 -21.74 0.07
N GLY A 318 0.15 -21.59 0.55
CA GLY A 318 0.66 -22.35 1.68
C GLY A 318 -0.14 -22.17 2.98
N ASP A 319 -0.78 -21.00 3.19
CA ASP A 319 -1.60 -20.75 4.38
C ASP A 319 -2.94 -21.49 4.33
N LEU A 320 -3.37 -21.96 3.15
CA LEU A 320 -4.62 -22.67 2.92
C LEU A 320 -4.51 -24.18 3.10
N ALA A 321 -3.30 -24.71 3.31
CA ALA A 321 -3.11 -26.12 3.60
C ALA A 321 -3.90 -26.49 4.87
N GLU A 322 -4.64 -27.60 4.80
CA GLU A 322 -5.21 -28.20 6.01
C GLU A 322 -4.05 -28.85 6.77
N GLU A 323 -3.99 -28.66 8.10
CA GLU A 323 -3.04 -29.39 8.93
C GLU A 323 -3.25 -30.88 8.68
N GLU A 324 -2.23 -31.58 8.16
CA GLU A 324 -2.24 -33.03 8.12
C GLU A 324 -2.37 -33.52 9.55
N GLN A 325 -3.56 -34.01 9.93
CA GLN A 325 -3.74 -34.76 11.16
C GLN A 325 -2.83 -35.99 11.07
N GLN A 326 -1.70 -35.94 11.78
CA GLN A 326 -0.76 -37.05 11.95
C GLN A 326 -1.40 -38.22 12.69
#